data_AF-A0A377ULW5-F1
#
_entry.id   AF-A0A377ULW5-F1
#
_cell.length_a   1.000
_cell.length_b   1.000
_cell.length_c   1.000
_cell.angle_alpha   90.00
_cell.angle_beta   90.00
_cell.angle_gamma   90.00
#
_symmetry.space_group_name_H-M   'P 1'
#
loop_
_entity.id
_entity.type
_entity.pdbx_description
1 polymer ?
#
loop_
_entity_poly.entity_id
_entity_poly.type
_entity_poly.pdbx_seq_one_letter_code
_entity_poly.pdbx_strand_id
1 'polypeptide(L)' 'MYLTPEYNIKQWQQRNLPAPDAGSHWTYMGGNYVLITDTEGKILKVYDGEIFYHR' A
#
# COMPACT_ATOMS: atom_id res chain seq x y z
N MET A 1 2.08 -0.68 14.16
CA MET A 1 1.63 -2.00 13.64
C MET A 1 1.80 -2.11 12.13
N TYR A 2 1.37 -1.14 11.32
CA TYR A 2 1.48 -1.22 9.84
C TYR A 2 2.88 -1.07 9.24
N LEU A 3 3.88 -0.70 10.05
CA LEU A 3 5.28 -0.59 9.64
C LEU A 3 6.04 -1.93 9.71
N THR A 4 5.41 -3.00 10.21
CA THR A 4 6.06 -4.31 10.25
C THR A 4 6.06 -4.94 8.86
N PRO A 5 7.12 -5.68 8.50
CA PRO A 5 7.27 -6.27 7.17
C PRO A 5 6.17 -7.27 6.80
N GLU A 6 5.40 -7.74 7.78
CA GLU A 6 4.24 -8.62 7.59
C GLU A 6 3.07 -7.94 6.86
N TYR A 7 2.92 -6.62 7.01
CA TYR A 7 1.89 -5.83 6.34
C TYR A 7 2.38 -5.18 5.04
N ASN A 8 3.64 -5.43 4.66
CA ASN A 8 4.21 -4.92 3.43
C ASN A 8 3.70 -5.74 2.23
N ILE A 9 2.93 -5.08 1.37
CA ILE A 9 2.44 -5.64 0.12
C ILE A 9 3.58 -5.63 -0.92
N LYS A 10 4.38 -6.69 -0.89
CA LYS A 10 5.46 -6.90 -1.87
C LYS A 10 4.94 -7.26 -3.27
N GLN A 11 3.76 -7.87 -3.34
CA GLN A 11 3.11 -8.28 -4.60
C GLN A 11 2.27 -7.16 -5.22
N TRP A 12 2.70 -5.90 -5.09
CA TRP A 12 1.99 -4.73 -5.60
C TRP A 12 1.74 -4.82 -7.12
N GLN A 13 2.65 -5.44 -7.87
CA GLN A 13 2.49 -5.70 -9.32
C GLN A 13 1.29 -6.59 -9.65
N GLN A 14 1.06 -7.68 -8.90
CA GLN A 14 -0.11 -8.54 -9.10
C GLN A 14 -1.41 -7.85 -8.73
N ARG A 15 -1.32 -6.85 -7.85
CA ARG A 15 -2.43 -5.98 -7.46
C ARG A 15 -2.55 -4.77 -8.40
N ASN A 16 -1.88 -4.73 -9.56
CA ASN A 16 -1.87 -3.59 -10.49
C ASN A 16 -1.64 -2.22 -9.82
N LEU A 17 -0.96 -2.20 -8.67
CA LEU A 17 -0.59 -0.96 -8.00
C LEU A 17 0.67 -0.41 -8.66
N PRO A 18 0.87 0.92 -8.67
CA PRO A 18 2.13 1.47 -9.13
C PRO A 18 3.27 1.10 -8.18
N ALA A 19 4.50 1.15 -8.69
CA ALA A 19 5.68 0.91 -7.87
C ALA A 19 5.72 1.89 -6.68
N PRO A 20 6.05 1.43 -5.46
CA PRO A 20 6.22 2.32 -4.33
C PRO A 20 7.41 3.26 -4.55
N ASP A 21 7.32 4.46 -3.99
CA ASP A 21 8.41 5.44 -3.96
C ASP A 21 9.57 4.94 -3.06
N ALA A 22 10.79 5.45 -3.26
CA ALA A 22 11.95 5.02 -2.48
C ALA A 22 11.77 5.30 -0.97
N GLY A 23 11.99 4.28 -0.14
CA GLY A 23 11.74 4.38 1.32
C GLY A 23 10.24 4.43 1.68
N SER A 24 9.40 3.84 0.83
CA SER A 24 7.98 3.64 1.11
C SER A 24 7.54 2.22 0.74
N HIS A 25 6.42 1.79 1.31
CA HIS A 25 5.80 0.51 0.98
C HIS A 25 4.27 0.60 0.98
N TRP A 26 3.67 -0.31 0.21
CA TRP A 26 2.23 -0.50 0.21
C TRP A 26 1.80 -1.29 1.44
N THR A 27 0.75 -0.83 2.10
CA THR A 27 0.12 -1.50 3.23
C THR A 27 -1.39 -1.50 3.05
N TYR A 28 -2.08 -2.44 3.68
CA TYR A 28 -3.53 -2.53 3.64
C TYR A 28 -4.12 -1.94 4.94
N MET A 29 -4.87 -0.84 4.81
CA MET A 29 -5.46 -0.14 5.95
C MET A 29 -6.93 0.16 5.69
N GLY A 30 -7.80 -0.33 6.57
CA GLY A 30 -9.21 0.06 6.57
C GLY A 30 -9.94 -0.21 5.25
N GLY A 31 -9.57 -1.29 4.55
CA GLY A 31 -10.14 -1.63 3.25
C GLY A 31 -9.36 -1.11 2.06
N ASN A 32 -8.38 -0.23 2.25
CA ASN A 32 -7.68 0.48 1.17
C ASN A 32 -6.20 0.10 1.07
N TYR A 33 -5.64 0.25 -0.13
CA TYR A 33 -4.20 0.17 -0.36
C TYR A 33 -3.59 1.55 -0.09
N VAL A 34 -2.72 1.64 0.89
CA VAL A 34 -2.10 2.88 1.33
C VAL A 34 -0.60 2.80 1.14
N LEU A 35 0.00 3.78 0.48
CA LEU A 35 1.45 3.91 0.36
C LEU A 35 1.93 4.75 1.53
N ILE A 36 2.80 4.18 2.37
CA ILE A 36 3.35 4.88 3.53
C ILE A 36 4.87 4.91 3.50
N THR A 37 5.48 5.97 4.06
CA THR A 37 6.93 6.06 4.25
C THR A 37 7.40 5.09 5.35
N ASP A 38 8.52 4.41 5.17
CA ASP A 38 9.07 3.49 6.17
C ASP A 38 9.49 4.20 7.47
N THR A 39 9.97 5.44 7.37
CA THR A 39 10.54 6.18 8.52
C THR A 39 9.48 6.74 9.47
N GLU A 40 8.44 7.39 8.93
CA GLU A 40 7.46 8.13 9.73
C GLU A 40 6.04 7.58 9.60
N GLY A 41 5.81 6.60 8.73
CA GLY A 41 4.45 6.13 8.40
C GLY A 41 3.56 7.18 7.74
N LYS A 42 4.14 8.22 7.13
CA LYS A 42 3.39 9.25 6.40
C LYS A 42 2.70 8.63 5.20
N ILE A 43 1.42 8.96 5.05
CA ILE A 43 0.62 8.54 3.90
C ILE A 43 1.05 9.38 2.69
N LEU A 44 1.54 8.71 1.65
CA LEU A 44 1.90 9.33 0.38
C LEU A 44 0.75 9.24 -0.62
N LYS A 45 0.09 8.08 -0.71
CA LYS A 45 -0.99 7.79 -1.65
C LYS A 45 -2.01 6.84 -1.01
N VAL A 46 -3.26 6.97 -1.39
CA VAL A 46 -4.34 6.04 -1.02
C VAL A 46 -5.04 5.60 -2.29
N TYR A 47 -5.20 4.30 -2.43
CA TYR A 47 -5.95 3.65 -3.48
C TYR A 47 -7.07 2.86 -2.82
N ASP A 48 -8.27 3.00 -3.38
CA ASP A 48 -9.42 2.28 -2.87
C ASP A 48 -9.20 0.75 -2.98
N GLY A 49 -9.67 -0.04 -2.03
CA GLY A 49 -9.54 -1.50 -2.10
C GLY A 49 -10.33 -2.14 -3.24
N GLU A 50 -11.37 -1.44 -3.71
CA GLU A 50 -12.30 -1.85 -4.74
C GLU A 50 -11.88 -1.40 -6.14
N ILE A 51 -10.70 -0.78 -6.32
CA ILE A 51 -10.17 -0.40 -7.65
C ILE A 51 -10.08 -1.60 -8.63
N PHE A 52 -10.25 -2.84 -8.17
CA PHE A 52 -10.27 -4.06 -8.98
C PHE A 52 -11.63 -4.76 -9.05
N TYR A 53 -12.64 -4.31 -8.29
CA TYR A 53 -14.01 -4.83 -8.38
C TYR A 53 -14.84 -3.94 -9.30
N HIS A 54 -14.69 -4.11 -10.62
CA HIS A 54 -15.79 -3.82 -11.55
C HIS A 54 -16.61 -5.10 -11.69
N ARG A 55 -17.80 -5.11 -11.09
CA ARG A 55 -18.85 -6.09 -11.43
C ARG A 55 -19.66 -5.58 -12.61
#